data_AF-A0A6J1DLS4-F1
#
_entry.id   AF-A0A6J1DLS4-F1
#
_cell.length_a   1.000
_cell.length_b   1.000
_cell.length_c   1.000
_cell.angle_alpha   90.00
_cell.angle_beta   90.00
_cell.angle_gamma   90.00
#
_symmetry.space_group_name_H-M   'P 1'
#
loop_
_entity.id
_entity.type
_entity.pdbx_description
1 polymer ?
#
loop_
_entity_poly.entity_id
_entity_poly.type
_entity_poly.pdbx_seq_one_letter_code
_entity_poly.pdbx_strand_id
1 'polypeptide(L)'
;MEGKGSTLVHLLVVVLCLVAFGFSIAAERRRSVGTMFEDKLKNETYCVYDSDVATGYGVGAFLFLLSGESLLMGVTKCMCFGRPLTPGGNRAWAIIYFFSSWATFLVAEACLIAGATKNAYHTKYRGMIYAQNLPCETLRKGVFIAGAVFVVATMILNVYYYMYFTKATSTQGSHKANRSSSTVGMAGYA
;
A
#
# COMPACT_ATOMS: atom_id res chain seq x y z
N MET A 1 -4.92 26.85 13.08
CA MET A 1 -4.04 25.67 13.26
C MET A 1 -4.32 24.54 12.24
N GLU A 2 -5.26 24.73 11.31
CA GLU A 2 -5.72 23.75 10.29
C GLU A 2 -4.66 23.23 9.30
N GLY A 3 -3.56 23.95 9.09
CA GLY A 3 -2.53 23.58 8.09
C GLY A 3 -1.56 22.48 8.53
N LYS A 4 -1.32 22.32 9.83
CA LYS A 4 -0.30 21.37 10.34
C LYS A 4 -0.76 19.91 10.32
N GLY A 5 -2.06 19.65 10.52
CA GLY A 5 -2.61 18.29 10.52
C GLY A 5 -2.60 17.64 9.13
N SER A 6 -2.85 18.43 8.07
CA SER A 6 -2.85 17.96 6.68
C SER A 6 -1.47 17.50 6.22
N THR A 7 -0.43 18.30 6.50
CA THR A 7 0.95 17.96 6.15
C THR A 7 1.50 16.79 6.97
N LEU A 8 1.13 16.69 8.25
CA LEU A 8 1.58 15.61 9.14
C LEU A 8 1.00 14.25 8.72
N VAL A 9 -0.29 14.19 8.38
CA VAL A 9 -0.93 12.99 7.83
C VAL A 9 -0.24 12.54 6.55
N HIS A 10 0.01 13.48 5.64
CA HIS A 10 0.67 13.18 4.37
C HIS A 10 2.09 12.62 4.57
N LEU A 11 2.87 13.27 5.44
CA LEU A 11 4.23 12.83 5.79
C LEU A 11 4.20 11.43 6.41
N LEU A 12 3.23 11.15 7.28
CA LEU A 12 3.06 9.83 7.89
C LEU A 12 2.77 8.75 6.85
N VAL A 13 1.85 8.99 5.89
CA VAL A 13 1.56 8.03 4.80
C VAL A 13 2.81 7.75 3.98
N VAL A 14 3.58 8.78 3.63
CA VAL A 14 4.83 8.61 2.88
C VAL A 14 5.84 7.76 3.66
N VAL A 15 6.02 8.03 4.96
CA VAL A 15 6.92 7.22 5.81
C VAL A 15 6.47 5.77 5.88
N LEU A 16 5.17 5.50 6.04
CA LEU A 16 4.62 4.14 6.05
C LEU A 16 4.89 3.41 4.72
N CYS A 17 4.70 4.08 3.58
CA CYS A 17 5.02 3.52 2.26
C CYS A 17 6.52 3.25 2.08
N LEU A 18 7.40 4.13 2.57
CA LEU A 18 8.85 3.93 2.51
C LEU A 18 9.30 2.74 3.38
N VAL A 19 8.71 2.56 4.56
CA VAL A 19 8.94 1.38 5.40
C VAL A 19 8.45 0.12 4.69
N ALA A 20 7.24 0.14 4.10
CA ALA A 20 6.71 -0.98 3.33
C ALA A 20 7.61 -1.35 2.14
N PHE A 21 8.13 -0.35 1.42
CA PHE A 21 9.10 -0.56 0.34
C PHE A 21 10.40 -1.19 0.86
N GLY A 22 10.96 -0.65 1.95
CA GLY A 22 12.16 -1.19 2.57
C GLY A 22 11.98 -2.64 3.02
N PHE A 23 10.83 -2.98 3.60
CA PHE A 23 10.48 -4.35 3.99
C PHE A 23 10.30 -5.26 2.78
N SER A 24 9.73 -4.77 1.68
CA SER A 24 9.61 -5.53 0.43
C SER A 24 10.98 -5.87 -0.15
N ILE A 25 11.92 -4.92 -0.13
CA ILE A 25 13.31 -5.15 -0.57
C ILE A 25 14.06 -6.06 0.41
N ALA A 26 13.86 -5.90 1.72
CA ALA A 26 14.44 -6.77 2.73
C ALA A 26 13.94 -8.22 2.57
N ALA A 27 12.65 -8.41 2.26
CA ALA A 27 12.07 -9.71 1.95
C ALA A 27 12.71 -10.34 0.70
N GLU A 28 13.01 -9.57 -0.35
CA GLU A 28 13.76 -10.10 -1.50
C GLU A 28 15.22 -10.41 -1.18
N ARG A 29 15.90 -9.54 -0.44
CA ARG A 29 17.32 -9.70 -0.10
C ARG A 29 17.53 -10.92 0.80
N ARG A 30 16.57 -11.19 1.69
CA ARG A 30 16.59 -12.29 2.66
C ARG A 30 15.77 -13.49 2.21
N ARG A 31 15.37 -13.53 0.92
CA ARG A 31 14.69 -14.65 0.29
C ARG A 31 15.42 -15.95 0.66
N SER A 32 14.68 -16.95 1.11
CA SER A 32 15.25 -18.23 1.52
C SER A 32 15.95 -18.87 0.32
N VAL A 33 17.28 -18.84 0.35
CA VAL A 33 18.12 -19.66 -0.52
C VAL A 33 18.14 -21.03 0.15
N GLY A 34 17.45 -22.00 -0.45
CA GLY A 34 17.47 -23.37 0.07
C GLY A 34 18.91 -23.87 0.06
N THR A 35 19.47 -24.13 1.24
CA THR A 35 20.79 -24.77 1.36
C THR A 35 20.58 -26.28 1.37
N MET A 36 21.23 -26.98 0.44
CA MET A 36 21.21 -28.45 0.42
C MET A 36 22.13 -28.96 1.52
N PHE A 37 21.55 -29.66 2.50
CA PHE A 37 22.31 -30.41 3.48
C PHE A 37 22.26 -31.89 3.10
N GLU A 38 23.43 -32.52 2.99
CA GLU A 38 23.55 -33.97 2.85
C GLU A 38 23.62 -34.61 4.22
N ASP A 39 22.70 -35.54 4.50
CA ASP A 39 22.82 -36.43 5.65
C ASP A 39 23.65 -37.65 5.26
N LYS A 40 24.91 -37.69 5.72
CA LYS A 40 25.88 -38.76 5.40
C LYS A 40 25.46 -40.15 5.90
N LEU A 41 24.48 -40.23 6.79
CA LEU A 41 24.01 -41.50 7.38
C LEU A 41 22.92 -42.20 6.56
N LYS A 42 22.16 -41.46 5.74
CA LYS A 42 21.04 -42.01 4.95
C LYS A 42 21.16 -41.77 3.45
N ASN A 43 22.20 -41.07 2.97
CA ASN A 43 22.35 -40.67 1.56
C ASN A 43 21.14 -39.85 1.06
N GLU A 44 20.54 -39.07 1.95
CA GLU A 44 19.40 -38.22 1.66
C GLU A 44 19.85 -36.76 1.62
N THR A 45 19.49 -36.05 0.56
CA THR A 45 19.62 -34.59 0.50
C THR A 45 18.33 -33.95 1.01
N TYR A 46 18.42 -33.11 2.03
CA TYR A 46 17.27 -32.32 2.49
C TYR A 46 17.55 -30.83 2.33
N CYS A 47 16.57 -30.09 1.82
CA CYS A 47 16.66 -28.64 1.68
C CYS A 47 16.26 -28.00 3.04
N VAL A 48 17.16 -27.25 3.66
CA VAL A 48 16.84 -26.40 4.81
C VAL A 48 16.49 -25.01 4.28
N TYR A 49 15.35 -24.46 4.71
CA TYR A 49 14.88 -23.13 4.33
C TYR A 49 14.74 -22.25 5.56
N ASP A 50 15.39 -21.09 5.54
CA ASP A 50 15.33 -20.05 6.58
C ASP A 50 14.21 -19.04 6.22
N SER A 51 12.94 -19.47 6.23
CA SER A 51 11.81 -18.68 5.67
C SER A 51 11.00 -17.85 6.69
N ASP A 52 11.26 -17.98 7.98
CA ASP A 52 10.45 -17.27 9.00
C ASP A 52 10.68 -15.76 8.95
N VAL A 53 11.93 -15.34 8.70
CA VAL A 53 12.29 -13.92 8.70
C VAL A 53 11.85 -13.22 7.41
N ALA A 54 11.98 -13.86 6.25
CA ALA A 54 11.54 -13.29 4.97
C ALA A 54 10.01 -13.14 4.90
N THR A 55 9.28 -14.12 5.45
CA THR A 55 7.81 -14.05 5.57
C THR A 55 7.38 -12.90 6.47
N GLY A 56 8.07 -12.70 7.61
CA GLY A 56 7.81 -11.58 8.51
C GLY A 56 7.94 -10.22 7.83
N TYR A 57 8.98 -10.00 7.02
CA TYR A 57 9.13 -8.75 6.26
C TYR A 57 8.04 -8.57 5.20
N GLY A 58 7.63 -9.64 4.51
CA GLY A 58 6.52 -9.59 3.55
C GLY A 58 5.18 -9.20 4.19
N VAL A 59 4.84 -9.84 5.32
CA VAL A 59 3.63 -9.50 6.09
C VAL A 59 3.72 -8.10 6.68
N GLY A 60 4.90 -7.70 7.17
CA GLY A 60 5.13 -6.34 7.66
C GLY A 60 4.90 -5.29 6.58
N ALA A 61 5.43 -5.51 5.36
CA ALA A 61 5.21 -4.61 4.23
C ALA A 61 3.72 -4.45 3.89
N PHE A 62 2.97 -5.55 3.87
CA PHE A 62 1.51 -5.58 3.70
C PHE A 62 0.81 -4.72 4.77
N LEU A 63 1.11 -4.95 6.06
CA LEU A 63 0.48 -4.21 7.15
C LEU A 63 0.79 -2.70 7.10
N PHE A 64 2.02 -2.33 6.78
CA PHE A 64 2.40 -0.92 6.65
C PHE A 64 1.69 -0.25 5.48
N LEU A 65 1.62 -0.91 4.31
CA LEU A 65 0.92 -0.36 3.15
C LEU A 65 -0.59 -0.21 3.42
N LEU A 66 -1.23 -1.26 3.96
CA LEU A 66 -2.64 -1.25 4.38
C LEU A 66 -2.94 -0.14 5.38
N SER A 67 -2.04 0.08 6.34
CA SER A 67 -2.20 1.16 7.33
C SER A 67 -2.13 2.54 6.68
N GLY A 68 -1.23 2.74 5.71
CA GLY A 68 -1.10 3.99 4.97
C GLY A 68 -2.34 4.31 4.14
N GLU A 69 -2.85 3.31 3.40
CA GLU A 69 -4.08 3.46 2.61
C GLU A 69 -5.29 3.71 3.53
N SER A 70 -5.46 2.93 4.59
CA SER A 70 -6.57 3.08 5.54
C SER A 70 -6.58 4.45 6.22
N LEU A 71 -5.40 4.96 6.60
CA LEU A 71 -5.26 6.29 7.20
C LEU A 71 -5.63 7.40 6.22
N LEU A 72 -5.20 7.28 4.96
CA LEU A 72 -5.56 8.23 3.91
C LEU A 72 -7.07 8.22 3.64
N MET A 73 -7.69 7.04 3.60
CA MET A 73 -9.14 6.87 3.45
C MET A 73 -9.92 7.42 4.65
N GLY A 74 -9.43 7.19 5.87
CA GLY A 74 -10.02 7.74 7.10
C GLY A 74 -10.00 9.27 7.12
N VAL A 75 -8.88 9.89 6.74
CA VAL A 75 -8.75 11.35 6.70
C VAL A 75 -9.55 11.98 5.57
N THR A 76 -9.63 11.32 4.41
CA THR A 76 -10.41 11.79 3.25
C THR A 76 -11.89 11.37 3.30
N LYS A 77 -12.29 10.61 4.32
CA LYS A 77 -13.65 10.05 4.50
C LYS A 77 -14.15 9.28 3.27
N CYS A 78 -13.25 8.57 2.60
CA CYS A 78 -13.47 7.81 1.36
C CYS A 78 -14.15 8.61 0.23
N MET A 79 -14.09 9.95 0.26
CA MET A 79 -14.92 10.85 -0.57
C MET A 79 -16.46 10.70 -0.35
N CYS A 80 -16.95 9.65 0.32
CA CYS A 80 -18.37 9.36 0.56
C CYS A 80 -19.02 10.25 1.63
N PHE A 81 -18.30 10.55 2.72
CA PHE A 81 -18.81 11.35 3.86
C PHE A 81 -18.08 12.69 4.01
N GLY A 82 -17.33 13.09 2.97
CA GLY A 82 -16.60 14.34 2.90
C GLY A 82 -17.46 15.53 2.48
N ARG A 83 -16.89 16.75 2.52
CA ARG A 83 -17.52 17.92 1.88
C ARG A 83 -17.64 17.63 0.38
N PRO A 84 -18.77 17.97 -0.28
CA PRO A 84 -18.92 17.75 -1.70
C PRO A 84 -17.76 18.41 -2.46
N LEU A 85 -17.18 17.75 -3.45
CA LEU A 85 -16.09 18.36 -4.24
C LEU A 85 -16.67 19.48 -5.11
N THR A 86 -15.96 20.61 -5.25
CA THR A 86 -16.37 21.65 -6.22
C THR A 86 -16.46 21.05 -7.63
N PRO A 87 -17.52 21.36 -8.39
CA PRO A 87 -17.59 21.01 -9.81
C PRO A 87 -16.39 21.62 -10.55
N GLY A 88 -15.62 20.79 -11.27
CA GLY A 88 -14.44 21.23 -12.04
C GLY A 88 -13.47 20.10 -12.37
N GLY A 89 -12.46 20.37 -13.21
CA GLY A 89 -11.47 19.38 -13.66
C GLY A 89 -10.72 18.70 -12.51
N ASN A 90 -10.42 19.44 -11.43
CA ASN A 90 -9.75 18.90 -10.24
C ASN A 90 -10.54 17.77 -9.55
N ARG A 91 -11.88 17.76 -9.67
CA ARG A 91 -12.72 16.68 -9.15
C ARG A 91 -12.54 15.40 -9.97
N ALA A 92 -12.50 15.50 -11.30
CA ALA A 92 -12.30 14.34 -12.16
C ALA A 92 -10.92 13.71 -11.90
N TRP A 93 -9.86 14.53 -11.81
CA TRP A 93 -8.52 14.06 -11.48
C TRP A 93 -8.45 13.39 -10.10
N ALA A 94 -9.08 13.98 -9.06
CA ALA A 94 -9.12 13.36 -7.73
C ALA A 94 -9.78 11.96 -7.76
N ILE A 95 -10.88 11.81 -8.50
CA ILE A 95 -11.58 10.52 -8.64
C ILE A 95 -10.72 9.50 -9.42
N ILE A 96 -10.05 9.92 -10.48
CA ILE A 96 -9.16 9.05 -11.26
C ILE A 96 -7.99 8.55 -10.40
N TYR A 97 -7.35 9.46 -9.65
CA TYR A 97 -6.24 9.10 -8.76
C TYR A 97 -6.68 8.22 -7.60
N PHE A 98 -7.92 8.39 -7.11
CA PHE A 98 -8.50 7.51 -6.11
C PHE A 98 -8.64 6.08 -6.64
N PHE A 99 -9.30 5.88 -7.79
CA PHE A 99 -9.46 4.53 -8.34
C PHE A 99 -8.14 3.88 -8.72
N SER A 100 -7.18 4.66 -9.24
CA SER A 100 -5.86 4.13 -9.58
C SER A 100 -5.01 3.80 -8.34
N SER A 101 -5.10 4.58 -7.25
CA SER A 101 -4.44 4.24 -5.99
C SER A 101 -4.98 2.92 -5.44
N TRP A 102 -6.31 2.75 -5.40
CA TRP A 102 -6.94 1.49 -4.99
C TRP A 102 -6.52 0.30 -5.85
N ALA A 103 -6.49 0.47 -7.17
CA ALA A 103 -6.09 -0.60 -8.08
C ALA A 103 -4.63 -1.02 -7.84
N THR A 104 -3.71 -0.05 -7.74
CA THR A 104 -2.29 -0.33 -7.49
C THR A 104 -2.04 -0.90 -6.09
N PHE A 105 -2.78 -0.42 -5.08
CA PHE A 105 -2.78 -0.95 -3.73
C PHE A 105 -3.18 -2.44 -3.70
N LEU A 106 -4.32 -2.80 -4.30
CA LEU A 106 -4.78 -4.19 -4.32
C LEU A 106 -3.79 -5.13 -5.04
N VAL A 107 -3.14 -4.65 -6.11
CA VAL A 107 -2.09 -5.42 -6.79
C VAL A 107 -0.86 -5.57 -5.91
N ALA A 108 -0.41 -4.50 -5.23
CA ALA A 108 0.72 -4.56 -4.31
C ALA A 108 0.47 -5.57 -3.19
N GLU A 109 -0.70 -5.50 -2.54
CA GLU A 109 -1.10 -6.40 -1.46
C GLU A 109 -1.15 -7.85 -1.93
N ALA A 110 -1.74 -8.11 -3.11
CA ALA A 110 -1.77 -9.44 -3.71
C ALA A 110 -0.34 -9.97 -3.97
N CYS A 111 0.57 -9.15 -4.47
CA CYS A 111 1.97 -9.53 -4.66
C CYS A 111 2.68 -9.82 -3.33
N LEU A 112 2.47 -9.01 -2.29
CA LEU A 112 3.08 -9.18 -0.98
C LEU A 112 2.55 -10.43 -0.25
N ILE A 113 1.24 -10.66 -0.28
CA ILE A 113 0.61 -11.88 0.26
C ILE A 113 1.07 -13.11 -0.52
N ALA A 114 1.09 -13.05 -1.85
CA ALA A 114 1.57 -14.15 -2.68
C ALA A 114 3.05 -14.47 -2.38
N GLY A 115 3.89 -13.44 -2.21
CA GLY A 115 5.28 -13.59 -1.82
C GLY A 115 5.43 -14.23 -0.44
N ALA A 116 4.69 -13.73 0.56
CA ALA A 116 4.74 -14.22 1.94
C ALA A 116 4.17 -15.65 2.07
N THR A 117 3.01 -15.93 1.48
CA THR A 117 2.40 -17.27 1.51
C THR A 117 3.26 -18.29 0.81
N LYS A 118 3.82 -17.98 -0.38
CA LYS A 118 4.73 -18.92 -1.02
C LYS A 118 6.00 -19.14 -0.19
N ASN A 119 6.57 -18.11 0.45
CA ASN A 119 7.69 -18.29 1.40
C ASN A 119 7.32 -19.18 2.60
N ALA A 120 6.10 -19.08 3.14
CA ALA A 120 5.62 -19.84 4.30
C ALA A 120 5.12 -21.26 3.96
N TYR A 121 4.58 -21.47 2.76
CA TYR A 121 4.12 -22.79 2.33
C TYR A 121 5.30 -23.74 2.10
N HIS A 122 6.47 -23.23 1.70
CA HIS A 122 7.68 -24.07 1.57
C HIS A 122 8.25 -24.54 2.93
N THR A 123 7.98 -23.87 4.04
CA THR A 123 8.39 -24.35 5.38
C THR A 123 7.40 -25.33 6.00
N LYS A 124 6.08 -25.16 5.78
CA LYS A 124 5.07 -25.94 6.49
C LYS A 124 4.94 -27.41 6.01
N TYR A 125 5.32 -27.73 4.76
CA TYR A 125 5.08 -29.05 4.18
C TYR A 125 6.18 -30.11 4.40
N ARG A 126 7.35 -29.77 4.96
CA ARG A 126 8.48 -30.72 5.02
C ARG A 126 8.95 -31.17 6.41
N GLY A 127 8.04 -31.21 7.38
CA GLY A 127 8.18 -32.13 8.50
C GLY A 127 7.85 -33.59 8.15
N MET A 128 7.29 -33.88 6.96
CA MET A 128 6.69 -35.18 6.65
C MET A 128 6.95 -35.73 5.24
N ILE A 129 7.66 -35.02 4.34
CA ILE A 129 7.82 -35.50 2.95
C ILE A 129 9.27 -35.75 2.58
N TYR A 130 9.65 -37.02 2.80
CA TYR A 130 10.71 -37.80 2.18
C TYR A 130 10.48 -37.87 0.65
N ALA A 131 10.71 -36.78 -0.07
CA ALA A 131 10.63 -36.76 -1.54
C ALA A 131 12.01 -36.58 -2.14
N GLN A 132 12.57 -37.68 -2.61
CA GLN A 132 13.96 -37.83 -3.01
C GLN A 132 14.39 -37.14 -4.33
N ASN A 133 13.53 -36.51 -5.13
CA ASN A 133 13.94 -36.13 -6.50
C ASN A 133 13.27 -34.86 -7.07
N LEU A 134 12.87 -33.89 -6.24
CA LEU A 134 12.45 -32.58 -6.76
C LEU A 134 13.56 -31.54 -6.51
N PRO A 135 14.08 -30.85 -7.55
CA PRO A 135 15.00 -29.73 -7.34
C PRO A 135 14.34 -28.72 -6.40
N CYS A 136 15.06 -28.27 -5.37
CA CYS A 136 14.52 -27.35 -4.36
C CYS A 136 13.86 -26.15 -5.07
N GLU A 137 12.52 -26.06 -5.03
CA GLU A 137 11.77 -24.98 -5.68
C GLU A 137 12.12 -23.67 -4.96
N THR A 138 12.90 -22.84 -5.63
CA THR A 138 13.15 -21.47 -5.19
C THR A 138 12.01 -20.62 -5.69
N LEU A 139 11.40 -19.83 -4.81
CA LEU A 139 10.40 -18.82 -5.15
C LEU A 139 10.78 -18.12 -6.47
N ARG A 140 9.86 -17.94 -7.43
CA ARG A 140 10.18 -17.28 -8.71
C ARG A 140 10.70 -15.86 -8.49
N LYS A 141 11.90 -15.56 -8.95
CA LYS A 141 12.55 -14.25 -8.79
C LYS A 141 11.60 -13.11 -9.20
N GLY A 142 11.36 -12.16 -8.29
CA GLY A 142 10.70 -10.90 -8.61
C GLY A 142 9.27 -10.67 -8.11
N VAL A 143 8.67 -11.55 -7.31
CA VAL A 143 7.32 -11.31 -6.75
C VAL A 143 7.30 -10.16 -5.73
N PHE A 144 8.27 -10.10 -4.82
CA PHE A 144 8.37 -8.96 -3.91
C PHE A 144 8.98 -7.73 -4.59
N ILE A 145 9.80 -7.89 -5.65
CA ILE A 145 10.20 -6.76 -6.52
C ILE A 145 8.97 -6.13 -7.18
N ALA A 146 8.09 -6.95 -7.76
CA ALA A 146 6.83 -6.47 -8.34
C ALA A 146 5.99 -5.76 -7.28
N GLY A 147 5.84 -6.36 -6.09
CA GLY A 147 5.22 -5.71 -4.94
C GLY A 147 5.83 -4.35 -4.60
N ALA A 148 7.16 -4.25 -4.55
CA ALA A 148 7.88 -3.00 -4.28
C ALA A 148 7.62 -1.93 -5.34
N VAL A 149 7.53 -2.29 -6.62
CA VAL A 149 7.18 -1.36 -7.71
C VAL A 149 5.76 -0.83 -7.52
N PHE A 150 4.80 -1.70 -7.22
CA PHE A 150 3.42 -1.28 -6.96
C PHE A 150 3.26 -0.48 -5.67
N VAL A 151 4.07 -0.74 -4.63
CA VAL A 151 4.13 0.09 -3.41
C VAL A 151 4.54 1.52 -3.76
N VAL A 152 5.59 1.70 -4.57
CA VAL A 152 6.04 3.03 -5.00
C VAL A 152 4.98 3.71 -5.89
N ALA A 153 4.35 2.97 -6.80
CA ALA A 153 3.27 3.49 -7.63
C ALA A 153 2.09 3.96 -6.76
N THR A 154 1.68 3.15 -5.78
CA THR A 154 0.62 3.48 -4.81
C THR A 154 0.96 4.74 -4.03
N MET A 155 2.21 4.86 -3.54
CA MET A 155 2.70 6.06 -2.85
C MET A 155 2.57 7.32 -3.73
N ILE A 156 3.01 7.27 -4.98
CA ILE A 156 2.95 8.41 -5.92
C ILE A 156 1.49 8.78 -6.19
N LEU A 157 0.62 7.81 -6.45
CA LEU A 157 -0.79 8.04 -6.71
C LEU A 157 -1.51 8.62 -5.50
N ASN A 158 -1.18 8.17 -4.29
CA ASN A 158 -1.70 8.70 -3.04
C ASN A 158 -1.33 10.17 -2.82
N VAL A 159 -0.10 10.58 -3.21
CA VAL A 159 0.32 11.98 -3.17
C VAL A 159 -0.52 12.82 -4.11
N TYR A 160 -0.67 12.40 -5.37
CA TYR A 160 -1.48 13.14 -6.34
C TYR A 160 -2.95 13.19 -5.91
N TYR A 161 -3.52 12.07 -5.49
CA TYR A 161 -4.89 12.00 -4.95
C TYR A 161 -5.08 13.04 -3.84
N TYR A 162 -4.19 13.07 -2.85
CA TYR A 162 -4.27 14.01 -1.73
C TYR A 162 -4.17 15.48 -2.17
N MET A 163 -3.25 15.79 -3.08
CA MET A 163 -3.10 17.14 -3.63
C MET A 163 -4.35 17.61 -4.38
N TYR A 164 -4.94 16.77 -5.23
CA TYR A 164 -6.15 17.13 -5.97
C TYR A 164 -7.38 17.18 -5.06
N PHE A 165 -7.47 16.28 -4.08
CA PHE A 165 -8.53 16.27 -3.07
C PHE A 165 -8.52 17.55 -2.22
N THR A 166 -7.35 17.94 -1.72
CA THR A 166 -7.21 19.18 -0.93
C THR A 166 -7.53 20.42 -1.77
N LYS A 167 -7.08 20.50 -3.02
CA LYS A 167 -7.45 21.59 -3.95
C LYS A 167 -8.96 21.66 -4.22
N ALA A 168 -9.61 20.51 -4.43
CA ALA A 168 -11.05 20.44 -4.67
C ALA A 168 -11.86 20.79 -3.40
N THR A 169 -11.28 20.64 -2.21
CA THR A 169 -11.93 20.93 -0.93
C THR A 169 -11.70 22.38 -0.47
N SER A 170 -10.50 22.94 -0.68
CA SER A 170 -10.18 24.33 -0.30
C SER A 170 -10.94 25.36 -1.15
N THR A 171 -11.16 25.08 -2.44
CA THR A 171 -11.92 25.95 -3.36
C THR A 171 -13.37 26.16 -2.89
N GLN A 172 -13.99 25.15 -2.26
CA GLN A 172 -15.32 25.28 -1.65
C GLN A 172 -15.34 26.26 -0.46
N GLY A 173 -14.28 26.29 0.35
CA GLY A 173 -14.19 27.15 1.53
C GLY A 173 -14.23 28.64 1.17
N SER A 174 -13.60 29.01 0.05
CA SER A 174 -13.65 30.36 -0.52
C SER A 174 -15.05 30.71 -1.04
N HIS A 175 -15.72 29.81 -1.77
CA HIS A 175 -17.10 30.04 -2.23
C HIS A 175 -18.14 30.09 -1.10
N LYS A 176 -17.96 29.34 -0.01
CA LYS A 176 -18.86 29.37 1.15
C LYS A 176 -18.66 30.65 1.98
N ALA A 177 -17.42 31.14 2.09
CA ALA A 177 -17.15 32.46 2.66
C ALA A 177 -17.81 33.58 1.82
N ASN A 178 -17.76 33.47 0.49
CA ASN A 178 -18.39 34.45 -0.39
C ASN A 178 -19.93 34.38 -0.42
N ARG A 179 -20.53 33.21 -0.16
CA ARG A 179 -22.00 33.07 -0.02
C ARG A 179 -22.55 33.52 1.34
N SER A 180 -21.71 33.64 2.37
CA SER A 180 -22.15 34.18 3.66
C SER A 180 -22.23 35.72 3.67
N SER A 181 -21.80 36.39 2.60
CA SER A 181 -21.82 37.86 2.45
C SER A 181 -22.89 38.34 1.45
N SER A 182 -23.91 37.53 1.16
CA SER A 182 -25.08 38.00 0.41
C SER A 182 -26.18 38.37 1.39
N THR A 183 -26.05 39.56 2.01
CA THR A 183 -27.18 40.26 2.62
C THR A 183 -28.25 40.40 1.56
N VAL A 184 -29.34 39.63 1.71
CA VAL A 184 -30.53 39.77 0.87
C VAL A 184 -31.22 41.07 1.26
N GLY A 185 -30.86 42.16 0.57
CA GLY A 185 -31.60 43.41 0.64
C GLY A 185 -32.91 43.25 -0.12
N MET A 186 -34.04 43.17 0.60
CA MET A 186 -35.35 43.43 0.03
C MET A 186 -35.46 44.92 -0.27
N ALA A 187 -35.38 45.29 -1.55
CA ALA A 187 -35.89 46.57 -2.02
C ALA A 187 -37.34 46.36 -2.49
N GLY A 188 -38.29 46.72 -1.63
CA GLY A 188 -39.69 46.89 -2.02
C GLY A 188 -39.81 48.18 -2.83
N TYR A 189 -40.31 48.06 -4.06
CA TYR A 189 -40.68 49.18 -4.91
C TYR A 189 -42.11 49.65 -4.57
N ALA A 190 -42.30 50.95 -4.82
CA ALA A 190 -43.45 51.80 -4.48
C ALA A 190 -44.83 51.27 -4.91
#